data_AF-A0A8T2LDY8-F1
#
_entry.id   AF-A0A8T2LDY8-F1
#
_cell.length_a   1.000
_cell.length_b   1.000
_cell.length_c   1.000
_cell.angle_alpha   90.00
_cell.angle_beta   90.00
_cell.angle_gamma   90.00
#
_symmetry.space_group_name_H-M   'P 1'
#
loop_
_entity.id
_entity.type
_entity.pdbx_description
1 polymer ?
#
loop_
_entity_poly.entity_id
_entity_poly.type
_entity_poly.pdbx_seq_one_letter_code
_entity_poly.pdbx_strand_id
1 'polypeptide(L)' 'MTKVDDDVCPLVKKDLQKIYMSKKIKDKMQACSNDLGPPMKLIFPVSNYYEENETNDTKDVLILLALVEIAKIARRCVRH' A
#
# COMPACT_ATOMS: atom_id res chain seq x y z
N MET A 1 -1.81 4.63 -8.43
CA MET A 1 -0.81 3.70 -7.86
C MET A 1 0.49 4.46 -7.67
N THR A 2 0.89 4.75 -6.44
CA THR A 2 2.18 5.42 -6.16
C THR A 2 3.29 4.37 -6.05
N LYS A 3 4.24 4.38 -7.00
CA LYS A 3 5.45 3.56 -6.98
C LYS A 3 6.24 3.84 -5.69
N VAL A 4 6.58 2.76 -4.98
CA VAL A 4 7.59 2.80 -3.92
C VAL A 4 8.91 2.52 -4.63
N ASP A 5 9.63 3.56 -5.06
CA ASP A 5 10.98 3.37 -5.63
C ASP A 5 11.91 2.74 -4.58
N ASP A 6 12.86 1.92 -5.02
CA ASP A 6 13.82 1.23 -4.14
C ASP A 6 14.75 2.16 -3.33
N ASP A 7 14.73 3.46 -3.65
CA ASP A 7 15.37 4.56 -2.90
C ASP A 7 14.48 5.16 -1.78
N VAL A 8 13.25 4.65 -1.59
CA VAL A 8 12.21 5.40 -0.87
C VAL A 8 12.30 5.26 0.64
N CYS A 9 12.87 4.18 1.20
CA CYS A 9 13.10 4.15 2.64
C CYS A 9 14.03 3.01 3.06
N PRO A 10 15.25 3.28 3.58
CA PRO A 10 16.11 2.23 4.14
C PRO A 10 15.42 1.41 5.23
N LEU A 11 14.49 2.01 5.99
CA LEU A 11 13.71 1.33 7.01
C LEU A 11 12.83 0.22 6.42
N VAL A 12 12.11 0.52 5.34
CA VAL A 12 11.18 -0.42 4.68
C VAL A 12 11.95 -1.45 3.85
N LYS A 13 13.09 -1.05 3.26
CA LYS A 13 14.00 -1.96 2.57
C LYS A 13 14.59 -3.00 3.52
N LYS A 14 14.93 -2.59 4.75
CA LYS A 14 15.42 -3.49 5.80
C LYS A 14 14.31 -4.36 6.37
N ASP A 15 13.12 -3.80 6.54
CA ASP A 15 11.98 -4.48 7.16
C ASP A 15 10.66 -3.94 6.58
N LEU A 16 10.07 -4.71 5.66
CA LEU A 16 8.83 -4.35 5.00
C LEU A 16 7.66 -4.21 5.98
N GLN A 17 7.69 -4.86 7.16
CA GLN A 17 6.65 -4.72 8.18
C GLN A 17 6.58 -3.29 8.72
N LYS A 18 7.65 -2.51 8.58
CA LYS A 18 7.71 -1.09 8.98
C LYS A 18 7.17 -0.12 7.93
N ILE A 19 6.52 -0.61 6.87
CA ILE A 19 5.94 0.22 5.81
C ILE A 19 5.03 1.32 6.35
N TYR A 20 4.18 1.00 7.34
CA TYR A 20 3.30 1.97 8.00
C TYR A 20 4.01 2.84 9.06
N MET A 21 5.22 2.50 9.49
CA MET A 21 6.03 3.31 10.41
C MET A 21 6.90 4.33 9.69
N SER A 22 7.18 4.11 8.40
CA SER A 22 8.00 5.00 7.60
C SER A 22 7.34 6.36 7.41
N LYS A 23 8.01 7.42 7.91
CA LYS A 23 7.58 8.80 7.69
C LYS A 23 7.43 9.13 6.21
N LYS A 24 8.40 8.73 5.37
CA LYS A 24 8.38 8.99 3.92
C LYS A 24 7.19 8.30 3.22
N ILE A 25 6.79 7.11 3.67
CA ILE A 25 5.57 6.45 3.16
C ILE A 25 4.31 7.18 3.62
N LYS A 26 4.21 7.56 4.90
CA LYS A 26 3.08 8.35 5.42
C LYS A 26 2.92 9.69 4.69
N ASP A 27 4.02 10.39 4.42
CA ASP A 27 4.00 11.66 3.70
C ASP A 27 3.49 11.47 2.26
N LYS A 28 3.93 10.40 1.56
CA LYS A 28 3.40 10.04 0.23
C LYS A 28 1.91 9.68 0.27
N MET A 29 1.46 8.97 1.31
CA MET A 29 0.04 8.67 1.49
C MET A 29 -0.77 9.95 1.72
N GLN A 30 -0.25 10.89 2.50
CA GLN A 30 -0.91 12.16 2.76
C GLN A 30 -0.99 13.02 1.50
N ALA A 31 0.08 13.07 0.70
CA ALA A 31 0.05 13.72 -0.61
C ALA A 31 -1.02 13.10 -1.52
N CYS A 32 -1.05 11.76 -1.63
CA CYS A 32 -2.10 11.05 -2.38
C CYS A 32 -3.52 11.40 -1.90
N SER A 33 -3.72 11.51 -0.59
CA SER A 33 -5.01 11.91 0.00
C SER A 33 -5.40 13.32 -0.41
N ASN A 34 -4.45 14.25 -0.34
CA ASN A 34 -4.66 15.66 -0.70
C ASN A 34 -4.90 15.84 -2.21
N ASP A 35 -4.16 15.09 -3.03
CA ASP A 35 -4.14 15.27 -4.48
C ASP A 35 -5.29 14.54 -5.18
N LEU A 36 -5.67 13.36 -4.70
CA LEU A 36 -6.68 12.51 -5.35
C LEU A 36 -8.03 12.51 -4.63
N GLY A 37 -8.08 12.90 -3.35
CA GLY A 37 -9.30 13.02 -2.56
C GLY A 37 -9.69 11.86 -1.62
N PRO A 38 -9.24 10.59 -1.77
CA PRO A 38 -9.56 9.57 -0.79
C PRO A 38 -9.01 9.93 0.60
N PRO A 39 -9.76 9.65 1.69
CA PRO A 39 -9.22 9.80 3.04
C PRO A 39 -8.06 8.82 3.25
N MET A 40 -7.09 9.20 4.10
CA MET A 40 -5.91 8.38 4.43
C MET A 40 -6.22 6.91 4.77
N LYS A 41 -7.35 6.63 5.42
CA LYS A 41 -7.80 5.27 5.76
C LYS A 41 -8.12 4.37 4.55
N LEU A 42 -8.29 4.95 3.37
CA LEU A 42 -8.56 4.25 2.11
C LEU A 42 -7.32 4.22 1.19
N ILE A 43 -6.15 4.60 1.72
CA ILE A 43 -4.88 4.56 0.99
C ILE A 43 -4.05 3.45 1.61
N PHE A 44 -3.67 2.47 0.79
CA PHE A 44 -2.94 1.29 1.22
C PHE A 44 -1.55 1.29 0.58
N PRO A 45 -0.47 1.43 1.36
CA PRO A 45 0.87 1.21 0.84
C PRO A 45 1.05 -0.28 0.54
N VAL A 46 1.43 -0.59 -0.69
CA VAL A 46 1.72 -1.95 -1.18
C VAL A 46 3.15 -2.02 -1.69
N SER A 47 3.71 -3.22 -1.67
CA SER A 47 4.99 -3.52 -2.32
C SER A 47 4.73 -4.60 -3.37
N ASN A 48 4.99 -4.26 -4.63
CA ASN A 48 4.72 -5.16 -5.75
C ASN A 48 5.90 -6.13 -5.96
N TYR A 49 5.62 -7.22 -6.65
CA TYR A 49 6.64 -8.05 -7.29
C TYR A 49 7.03 -7.42 -8.63
N TYR A 50 8.32 -7.33 -8.90
CA TYR A 50 8.82 -6.84 -10.19
C TYR A 50 9.83 -7.80 -10.81
N GLU A 51 10.86 -8.18 -10.05
CA GLU A 51 11.91 -9.10 -10.49
C GLU A 51 12.05 -10.32 -9.56
N GLU A 52 11.29 -10.37 -8.46
CA GLU A 52 11.34 -11.49 -7.55
C GLU A 52 10.51 -12.67 -8.08
N ASN A 53 11.15 -13.84 -8.15
CA ASN A 53 10.50 -15.09 -8.57
C ASN A 53 9.87 -15.86 -7.41
N GLU A 54 10.24 -15.54 -6.17
CA GLU A 54 9.73 -16.19 -4.96
C GLU A 54 8.67 -15.33 -4.27
N THR A 55 7.68 -16.01 -3.70
CA THR A 55 6.65 -15.38 -2.87
C THR A 55 7.24 -14.87 -1.56
N ASN A 56 6.69 -13.76 -1.06
CA ASN A 56 7.05 -13.15 0.20
C ASN A 56 5.78 -12.87 1.00
N ASP A 57 5.60 -13.58 2.10
CA ASP A 57 4.41 -13.48 2.95
C ASP A 57 4.07 -12.03 3.35
N THR A 58 5.07 -11.19 3.58
CA THR A 58 4.82 -9.80 3.96
C THR A 58 4.27 -8.98 2.78
N LYS A 59 4.82 -9.15 1.57
CA LYS A 59 4.26 -8.52 0.35
C LYS A 59 2.86 -9.04 0.05
N ASP A 60 2.67 -10.36 0.15
CA ASP A 60 1.40 -11.02 -0.13
C ASP A 60 0.30 -10.51 0.81
N VAL A 61 0.59 -10.42 2.12
CA VAL A 61 -0.34 -9.85 3.09
C VAL A 61 -0.71 -8.41 2.73
N LEU A 62 0.25 -7.57 2.34
CA LEU A 62 -0.05 -6.17 1.96
C LEU A 62 -0.97 -6.08 0.74
N ILE A 63 -0.70 -6.87 -0.31
CA ILE A 63 -1.52 -6.90 -1.52
C ILE A 63 -2.90 -7.47 -1.23
N LEU A 64 -2.99 -8.59 -0.49
CA LEU A 64 -4.25 -9.23 -0.13
C LEU A 64 -5.12 -8.32 0.73
N LEU A 65 -4.55 -7.59 1.70
CA LEU A 65 -5.28 -6.62 2.51
C LEU A 65 -5.89 -5.51 1.63
N ALA A 66 -5.13 -4.98 0.67
CA ALA A 66 -5.63 -3.98 -0.27
C ALA A 66 -6.80 -4.53 -1.13
N LEU A 67 -6.65 -5.75 -1.66
CA LEU A 67 -7.70 -6.41 -2.45
C LEU A 67 -8.96 -6.70 -1.64
N VAL A 68 -8.82 -7.10 -0.37
CA VAL A 68 -9.95 -7.31 0.55
C VAL A 68 -10.75 -6.02 0.74
N GLU A 69 -10.07 -4.89 0.95
CA GLU A 69 -10.74 -3.60 1.11
C GLU A 69 -11.42 -3.12 -0.18
N ILE A 70 -10.77 -3.31 -1.34
CA ILE A 70 -11.39 -3.04 -2.65
C ILE A 70 -12.65 -3.89 -2.84
N ALA A 71 -12.59 -5.19 -2.55
CA ALA A 71 -13.73 -6.09 -2.67
C ALA A 71 -14.86 -5.71 -1.70
N LYS A 72 -14.54 -5.29 -0.46
CA LYS A 72 -15.52 -4.77 0.49
C LYS A 72 -16.21 -3.51 -0.01
N ILE A 73 -15.46 -2.57 -0.61
CA ILE A 73 -16.02 -1.34 -1.19
C ILE A 73 -16.92 -1.68 -2.38
N ALA A 74 -16.46 -2.50 -3.32
CA ALA A 74 -17.25 -2.93 -4.47
C ALA A 74 -18.58 -3.59 -4.05
N ARG A 75 -18.53 -4.48 -3.05
CA ARG A 75 -19.73 -5.12 -2.48
C ARG A 75 -20.72 -4.16 -1.81
N ARG A 76 -20.27 -2.98 -1.35
CA ARG A 76 -21.17 -1.93 -0.84
C ARG A 76 -21.83 -1.18 -1.99
N CYS A 77 -21.09 -0.90 -3.06
CA CYS A 77 -21.60 -0.21 -4.25
C CYS A 77 -22.68 -1.00 -5.01
N VAL A 78 -22.58 -2.35 -5.04
CA VAL A 78 -23.57 -3.21 -5.74
C VAL A 78 -24.88 -3.39 -4.97
N ARG A 79 -24.91 -3.02 -3.68
CA ARG A 79 -26.11 -3.17 -2.81
C ARG A 79 -26.97 -1.91 -2.74
N HIS A 80 -26.68 -0.93 -3.59
CA HIS A 80 -27.45 0.29 -3.83
C HIS A 80 -27.83 0.35 -5.30
#